data_AF-A0A924UJY4-F1
#
_entry.id   AF-A0A924UJY4-F1
#
_cell.length_a   1.000
_cell.length_b   1.000
_cell.length_c   1.000
_cell.angle_alpha   90.00
_cell.angle_beta   90.00
_cell.angle_gamma   90.00
#
_symmetry.space_group_name_H-M   'P 1'
#
loop_
_entity.id
_entity.type
_entity.pdbx_description
1 polymer ?
#
loop_
_entity_poly.entity_id
_entity_poly.type
_entity_poly.pdbx_seq_one_letter_code
_entity_poly.pdbx_strand_id
1 'polypeptide(L)'
;MSQAYKKTLMNWFRLINLGLVLGLCLLFVTLTSCTHATPQAEVRPITEREFQFEKGIRHLENEEYEKAQPYFLNISVAPTNSADLFQEKALWNLSIIFEKLGQPEKALLTLQQLERLQPAMISLFNIRLAEMKNHFRVSNHYQALEVKRIIDQSRPVMRYTIEEIYIALKDTSNLNYDHLVLEELQFVSEAAKYFVYVMESKKSPMNEEATELLISICNHALSLLNQKALKHEFRVQIAEALLDILRKFEQYKLDDLNLNQKTMAKFSSYAEKKQKIITDWLHQ
;
A
#
# COMPACT_ATOMS: atom_id res chain seq x y z
N MET A 1 31.91 30.66 -41.73
CA MET A 1 31.87 31.37 -40.43
C MET A 1 32.62 30.54 -39.40
N SER A 2 33.74 31.05 -38.87
CA SER A 2 34.65 30.29 -38.00
C SER A 2 33.99 29.85 -36.68
N GLN A 3 34.33 28.64 -36.21
CA GLN A 3 33.86 28.07 -34.94
C GLN A 3 34.16 28.99 -33.73
N ALA A 4 35.20 29.82 -33.84
CA ALA A 4 35.52 30.86 -32.87
C ALA A 4 34.41 31.93 -32.77
N TYR A 5 33.81 32.32 -33.90
CA TYR A 5 32.79 33.37 -33.95
C TYR A 5 31.46 32.94 -33.30
N LYS A 6 31.09 31.66 -33.43
CA LYS A 6 29.90 31.09 -32.74
C LYS A 6 30.05 31.09 -31.22
N LYS A 7 31.26 30.84 -30.71
CA LYS A 7 31.51 30.79 -29.26
C LYS A 7 31.44 32.18 -28.62
N THR A 8 31.93 33.21 -29.32
CA THR A 8 31.85 34.60 -28.85
C THR A 8 30.41 35.12 -28.87
N LEU A 9 29.63 34.81 -29.90
CA LEU A 9 28.23 35.21 -30.01
C LEU A 9 27.36 34.58 -28.91
N MET A 10 27.62 33.32 -28.55
CA MET A 10 26.86 32.59 -27.53
C MET A 10 27.17 33.06 -26.10
N ASN A 11 28.38 33.55 -25.84
CA ASN A 11 28.74 34.17 -24.56
C ASN A 11 28.12 35.57 -24.39
N TRP A 12 28.00 36.35 -25.46
CA TRP A 12 27.30 37.63 -25.44
C TRP A 12 25.80 37.48 -25.15
N PHE A 13 25.14 36.48 -25.75
CA PHE A 13 23.73 36.18 -25.46
C PHE A 13 23.49 35.77 -23.99
N ARG A 14 24.43 35.04 -23.38
CA ARG A 14 24.33 34.64 -21.96
C ARG A 14 24.49 35.83 -21.01
N LEU A 15 25.38 36.77 -21.32
CA LEU A 15 25.58 37.99 -20.51
C LEU A 15 24.39 38.95 -20.62
N ILE A 16 23.78 39.09 -21.79
CA ILE A 16 22.57 39.92 -21.99
C ILE A 16 21.35 39.31 -21.28
N ASN A 17 21.18 37.98 -21.33
CA ASN A 17 20.10 37.32 -20.60
C ASN A 17 20.28 37.38 -19.07
N LEU A 18 21.52 37.31 -18.57
CA LEU A 18 21.77 37.45 -17.13
C LEU A 18 21.47 38.88 -16.64
N GLY A 19 21.79 39.90 -17.45
CA GLY A 19 21.47 41.30 -17.16
C GLY A 19 19.96 41.61 -17.19
N LEU A 20 19.22 41.01 -18.11
CA LEU A 20 17.76 41.14 -18.19
C LEU A 20 17.04 40.45 -17.02
N VAL A 21 17.51 39.27 -16.60
CA VAL A 21 16.94 38.55 -15.45
C VAL A 21 17.21 39.28 -14.13
N LEU A 22 18.42 39.83 -13.94
CA LEU A 22 18.74 40.62 -12.74
C LEU A 22 18.03 41.98 -12.70
N GLY A 23 17.82 42.62 -13.86
CA GLY A 23 17.04 43.86 -13.97
C GLY A 23 15.55 43.68 -13.69
N LEU A 24 14.97 42.54 -14.12
CA LEU A 24 13.57 42.19 -13.82
C LEU A 24 13.35 41.80 -12.35
N CYS A 25 14.33 41.19 -11.69
CA CYS A 25 14.24 40.89 -10.25
C CYS A 25 14.29 42.14 -9.37
N LEU A 26 15.02 43.19 -9.76
CA LEU A 26 15.12 44.44 -8.99
C LEU A 26 13.92 45.38 -9.18
N LEU A 27 13.17 45.26 -10.27
CA LEU A 27 11.93 46.02 -10.51
C LEU A 27 10.68 45.42 -9.83
N PHE A 28 10.73 44.16 -9.39
CA PHE A 28 9.63 43.53 -8.66
C PHE A 28 9.65 43.81 -7.14
N VAL A 29 10.76 44.29 -6.60
CA VAL A 29 10.91 44.51 -5.14
C VAL A 29 10.35 45.86 -4.68
N THR A 30 10.09 46.82 -5.57
CA THR A 30 9.72 48.19 -5.18
C THR A 30 8.28 48.62 -5.49
N LEU A 31 7.42 47.74 -6.03
CA LEU A 31 6.04 48.09 -6.42
C LEU A 31 4.91 47.24 -5.79
N THR A 32 5.19 46.43 -4.76
CA THR A 32 4.15 45.67 -4.05
C THR A 32 4.09 46.00 -2.55
N SER A 33 4.15 47.29 -2.22
CA SER A 33 3.64 47.79 -0.92
C SER A 33 2.15 48.08 -1.01
N CYS A 34 1.37 47.11 -1.48
CA CYS A 34 -0.06 47.06 -1.21
C CYS A 34 -0.21 46.09 -0.05
N THR A 35 -0.48 46.62 1.14
CA THR A 35 -0.95 45.90 2.32
C THR A 35 -2.18 45.09 1.96
N HIS A 36 -1.97 43.91 1.38
CA HIS A 36 -2.94 42.85 1.41
C HIS A 36 -2.94 42.39 2.86
N ALA A 37 -3.89 42.94 3.63
CA ALA A 37 -4.34 42.29 4.85
C ALA A 37 -4.64 40.86 4.45
N THR A 38 -3.71 39.95 4.77
CA THR A 38 -3.92 38.52 4.64
C THR A 38 -5.17 38.28 5.46
N PRO A 39 -6.29 37.81 4.86
CA PRO A 39 -7.46 37.50 5.66
C PRO A 39 -6.96 36.56 6.75
N GLN A 40 -7.03 37.02 8.00
CA GLN A 40 -6.72 36.17 9.15
C GLN A 40 -7.62 34.96 8.95
N ALA A 41 -7.01 33.82 8.62
CA ALA A 41 -7.75 32.58 8.49
C ALA A 41 -8.46 32.40 9.83
N GLU A 42 -9.79 32.57 9.84
CA GLU A 42 -10.58 32.39 11.03
C GLU A 42 -10.28 30.98 11.52
N VAL A 43 -9.57 30.90 12.65
CA VAL A 43 -9.22 29.64 13.28
C VAL A 43 -10.53 29.05 13.79
N ARG A 44 -11.17 28.21 12.98
CA ARG A 44 -12.36 27.48 13.39
C ARG A 44 -11.98 26.64 14.62
N PRO A 45 -12.78 26.69 15.70
CA PRO A 45 -12.54 25.85 16.86
C PRO A 45 -12.63 24.36 16.46
N ILE A 46 -11.62 23.59 16.85
CA ILE A 46 -11.58 22.14 16.68
C ILE A 46 -12.77 21.55 17.44
N THR A 47 -13.57 20.75 16.76
CA THR A 47 -14.68 20.04 17.40
C THR A 47 -14.16 18.95 18.34
N GLU A 48 -14.92 18.62 19.37
CA GLU A 48 -14.54 17.52 20.28
C GLU A 48 -14.27 16.22 19.50
N ARG A 49 -15.06 15.96 18.45
CA ARG A 49 -14.88 14.79 17.58
C ARG A 49 -13.53 14.80 16.85
N GLU A 50 -13.14 15.93 16.25
CA GLU A 50 -11.83 16.09 15.59
C GLU A 50 -10.69 15.89 16.59
N PHE A 51 -10.82 16.46 17.78
CA PHE A 51 -9.84 16.30 18.84
C PHE A 51 -9.68 14.84 19.30
N GLN A 52 -10.79 14.12 19.47
CA GLN A 52 -10.76 12.69 19.80
C GLN A 52 -10.16 11.85 18.66
N PHE A 53 -10.48 12.19 17.40
CA PHE A 53 -9.90 11.52 16.24
C PHE A 53 -8.38 11.71 16.19
N GLU A 54 -7.89 12.94 16.36
CA GLU A 54 -6.45 13.25 16.39
C GLU A 54 -5.73 12.51 17.52
N LYS A 55 -6.33 12.42 18.71
CA LYS A 55 -5.80 11.60 19.81
C LYS A 55 -5.68 10.13 19.43
N GLY A 56 -6.72 9.57 18.82
CA GLY A 56 -6.71 8.20 18.32
C GLY A 56 -5.58 7.97 17.31
N ILE A 57 -5.38 8.90 16.37
CA ILE A 57 -4.30 8.85 15.38
C ILE A 57 -2.94 8.86 16.06
N ARG A 58 -2.69 9.74 17.04
CA ARG A 58 -1.40 9.78 17.76
C ARG A 58 -1.10 8.47 18.48
N HIS A 59 -2.09 7.87 19.12
CA HIS A 59 -1.91 6.55 19.75
C HIS A 59 -1.65 5.46 18.71
N LEU A 60 -2.34 5.48 17.57
CA LEU A 60 -2.14 4.53 16.47
C LEU A 60 -0.74 4.64 15.85
N GLU A 61 -0.25 5.85 15.62
CA GLU A 61 1.10 6.13 15.09
C GLU A 61 2.20 5.69 16.05
N ASN A 62 1.94 5.74 17.36
CA ASN A 62 2.84 5.24 18.40
C ASN A 62 2.68 3.73 18.68
N GLU A 63 1.90 3.02 17.85
CA GLU A 63 1.60 1.59 18.00
C GLU A 63 0.92 1.23 19.36
N GLU A 64 0.28 2.21 20.00
CA GLU A 64 -0.45 2.04 21.26
C GLU A 64 -1.91 1.64 20.96
N TYR A 65 -2.10 0.48 20.33
CA TYR A 65 -3.37 0.04 19.75
C TYR A 65 -4.53 -0.03 20.76
N GLU A 66 -4.29 -0.53 21.96
CA GLU A 66 -5.30 -0.61 23.03
C GLU A 66 -5.73 0.79 23.51
N LYS A 67 -4.83 1.77 23.48
CA LYS A 67 -5.15 3.17 23.81
C LYS A 67 -5.88 3.87 22.67
N ALA A 68 -5.53 3.57 21.42
CA ALA A 68 -6.15 4.13 20.23
C ALA A 68 -7.61 3.65 20.05
N GLN A 69 -7.87 2.38 20.34
CA GLN A 69 -9.16 1.73 20.13
C GLN A 69 -10.39 2.50 20.67
N PRO A 70 -10.46 2.94 21.94
CA PRO A 70 -11.64 3.63 22.47
C PRO A 70 -11.97 4.94 21.75
N TYR A 71 -10.97 5.65 21.23
CA TYR A 71 -11.18 6.90 20.46
C TYR A 71 -11.96 6.63 19.18
N PHE A 72 -11.54 5.62 18.41
CA PHE A 72 -12.20 5.29 17.15
C PHE A 72 -13.54 4.57 17.36
N LEU A 73 -13.68 3.75 18.41
CA LEU A 73 -14.98 3.15 18.76
C LEU A 73 -16.04 4.22 19.00
N ASN A 74 -15.73 5.25 19.80
CA ASN A 74 -16.66 6.34 20.08
C ASN A 74 -17.10 7.08 18.80
N ILE A 75 -16.16 7.33 17.88
CA ILE A 75 -16.43 7.99 16.60
C ILE A 75 -17.27 7.10 15.67
N SER A 76 -17.03 5.78 15.68
CA SER A 76 -17.71 4.83 14.78
C SER A 76 -19.21 4.66 15.05
N VAL A 77 -19.65 4.87 16.29
CA VAL A 77 -21.05 4.66 16.73
C VAL A 77 -21.91 5.92 16.72
N ALA A 78 -21.32 7.10 16.46
CA ALA A 78 -22.01 8.39 16.54
C ALA A 78 -22.01 9.12 15.19
N PRO A 79 -22.66 8.61 14.12
CA PRO A 79 -22.66 9.28 12.82
C PRO A 79 -23.31 10.67 12.93
N THR A 80 -22.65 11.69 12.37
CA THR A 80 -23.24 13.04 12.26
C THR A 80 -24.12 13.18 11.02
N ASN A 81 -23.84 12.43 9.96
CA ASN A 81 -24.66 12.28 8.77
C ASN A 81 -24.22 11.02 7.98
N SER A 82 -24.85 10.75 6.84
CA SER A 82 -24.54 9.59 5.99
C SER A 82 -23.23 9.70 5.20
N ALA A 83 -22.54 10.84 5.24
CA ALA A 83 -21.27 11.10 4.54
C ALA A 83 -20.15 11.48 5.52
N ASP A 84 -20.20 10.89 6.72
CA ASP A 84 -19.31 11.23 7.82
C ASP A 84 -17.92 10.62 7.60
N LEU A 85 -17.03 11.40 6.99
CA LEU A 85 -15.65 10.99 6.69
C LEU A 85 -14.86 10.57 7.94
N PHE A 86 -15.20 11.09 9.13
CA PHE A 86 -14.58 10.64 10.36
C PHE A 86 -15.03 9.23 10.74
N GLN A 87 -16.29 8.89 10.48
CA GLN A 87 -16.79 7.53 10.69
C GLN A 87 -16.07 6.54 9.77
N GLU A 88 -15.94 6.86 8.48
CA GLU A 88 -15.23 6.00 7.51
C GLU A 88 -13.79 5.72 7.97
N LYS A 89 -13.04 6.78 8.29
CA LYS A 89 -11.65 6.68 8.75
C LYS A 89 -11.54 5.97 10.10
N ALA A 90 -12.49 6.18 11.01
CA ALA A 90 -12.49 5.50 12.30
C ALA A 90 -12.72 3.99 12.14
N LEU A 91 -13.65 3.58 11.27
CA LEU A 91 -13.87 2.16 10.97
C LEU A 91 -12.64 1.53 10.30
N TRP A 92 -12.01 2.21 9.36
CA TRP A 92 -10.75 1.74 8.75
C TRP A 92 -9.63 1.60 9.80
N ASN A 93 -9.45 2.59 10.67
CA ASN A 93 -8.43 2.50 11.73
C ASN A 93 -8.76 1.41 12.76
N LEU A 94 -10.05 1.19 13.06
CA LEU A 94 -10.47 0.08 13.93
C LEU A 94 -10.15 -1.28 13.32
N SER A 95 -10.34 -1.48 12.01
CA SER A 95 -9.98 -2.76 11.39
C SER A 95 -8.48 -3.02 11.51
N ILE A 96 -7.64 -2.01 11.27
CA ILE A 96 -6.18 -2.09 11.46
C ILE A 96 -5.84 -2.41 12.92
N ILE A 97 -6.46 -1.73 13.88
CA ILE A 97 -6.24 -1.97 15.32
C ILE A 97 -6.63 -3.41 15.68
N PHE A 98 -7.80 -3.88 15.22
CA PHE A 98 -8.25 -5.24 15.50
C PHE A 98 -7.31 -6.28 14.89
N GLU A 99 -6.79 -6.05 13.69
CA GLU A 99 -5.72 -6.88 13.12
C GLU A 99 -4.50 -6.91 14.04
N LYS A 100 -4.03 -5.74 14.49
CA LYS A 100 -2.85 -5.56 15.36
C LYS A 100 -3.05 -6.02 16.81
N LEU A 101 -4.26 -6.39 17.18
CA LEU A 101 -4.59 -7.01 18.46
C LEU A 101 -4.91 -8.51 18.31
N GLY A 102 -4.72 -9.09 17.12
CA GLY A 102 -5.05 -10.49 16.86
C GLY A 102 -6.55 -10.80 16.94
N GLN A 103 -7.41 -9.86 16.55
CA GLN A 103 -8.88 -9.96 16.61
C GLN A 103 -9.50 -9.90 15.19
N PRO A 104 -9.16 -10.84 14.29
CA PRO A 104 -9.57 -10.79 12.88
C PRO A 104 -11.10 -10.83 12.68
N GLU A 105 -11.87 -11.45 13.58
CA GLU A 105 -13.34 -11.44 13.53
C GLU A 105 -13.90 -10.02 13.71
N LYS A 106 -13.33 -9.24 14.63
CA LYS A 106 -13.75 -7.85 14.84
C LYS A 106 -13.30 -6.95 13.70
N ALA A 107 -12.12 -7.21 13.12
CA ALA A 107 -11.68 -6.55 11.90
C ALA A 107 -12.68 -6.78 10.76
N LEU A 108 -13.13 -8.03 10.53
CA LEU A 108 -14.15 -8.37 9.54
C LEU A 108 -15.47 -7.63 9.77
N LEU A 109 -15.99 -7.63 11.00
CA LEU A 109 -17.24 -6.91 11.30
C LEU A 109 -17.12 -5.42 11.01
N THR A 110 -15.97 -4.83 11.32
CA THR A 110 -15.70 -3.40 11.09
C THR A 110 -15.59 -3.09 9.60
N LEU A 111 -14.90 -3.94 8.83
CA LEU A 111 -14.76 -3.80 7.38
C LEU A 111 -16.11 -3.95 6.67
N GLN A 112 -16.92 -4.93 7.06
CA GLN A 112 -18.27 -5.12 6.52
C GLN A 112 -19.19 -3.94 6.84
N GLN A 113 -19.05 -3.34 8.04
CA GLN A 113 -19.77 -2.11 8.37
C GLN A 113 -19.29 -0.96 7.47
N LEU A 114 -17.98 -0.80 7.29
CA LEU A 114 -17.41 0.22 6.42
C LEU A 114 -17.87 0.05 4.96
N GLU A 115 -17.88 -1.17 4.42
CA GLU A 115 -18.33 -1.45 3.06
C GLU A 115 -19.80 -1.06 2.85
N ARG A 116 -20.67 -1.35 3.82
CA ARG A 116 -22.10 -0.98 3.78
C ARG A 116 -22.33 0.54 3.73
N LEU A 117 -21.39 1.34 4.24
CA LEU A 117 -21.47 2.80 4.14
C LEU A 117 -21.17 3.33 2.74
N GLN A 118 -20.64 2.49 1.83
CA GLN A 118 -20.17 2.89 0.50
C GLN A 118 -19.20 4.08 0.58
N PRO A 119 -18.03 3.87 1.21
CA PRO A 119 -17.18 4.95 1.65
C PRO A 119 -16.61 5.75 0.47
N ALA A 120 -16.52 7.06 0.64
CA ALA A 120 -15.96 7.96 -0.35
C ALA A 120 -14.43 8.03 -0.29
N MET A 121 -13.83 7.87 0.90
CA MET A 121 -12.40 8.05 1.12
C MET A 121 -11.57 6.77 1.02
N ILE A 122 -12.17 5.63 1.40
CA ILE A 122 -11.48 4.34 1.43
C ILE A 122 -11.98 3.52 0.25
N SER A 123 -11.08 3.08 -0.63
CA SER A 123 -11.50 2.34 -1.82
C SER A 123 -12.09 0.98 -1.45
N LEU A 124 -13.17 0.58 -2.15
CA LEU A 124 -13.76 -0.75 -2.00
C LEU A 124 -12.76 -1.88 -2.31
N PHE A 125 -11.76 -1.61 -3.16
CA PHE A 125 -10.66 -2.54 -3.41
C PHE A 125 -9.83 -2.79 -2.14
N ASN A 126 -9.47 -1.73 -1.42
CA ASN A 126 -8.68 -1.84 -0.18
C ASN A 126 -9.48 -2.57 0.91
N ILE A 127 -10.75 -2.21 1.08
CA ILE A 127 -11.64 -2.86 2.07
C ILE A 127 -11.74 -4.36 1.79
N ARG A 128 -12.02 -4.75 0.54
CA ARG A 128 -12.18 -6.16 0.18
C ARG A 128 -10.89 -6.95 0.24
N LEU A 129 -9.73 -6.35 -0.04
CA LEU A 129 -8.45 -7.02 0.20
C LEU A 129 -8.26 -7.30 1.69
N ALA A 130 -8.58 -6.33 2.56
CA ALA A 130 -8.51 -6.53 4.01
C ALA A 130 -9.53 -7.59 4.49
N GLU A 131 -10.73 -7.64 3.92
CA GLU A 131 -11.71 -8.69 4.21
C GLU A 131 -11.21 -10.07 3.78
N MET A 132 -10.68 -10.20 2.55
CA MET A 132 -10.10 -11.45 2.05
C MET A 132 -9.01 -11.97 2.98
N LYS A 133 -8.10 -11.09 3.40
CA LYS A 133 -7.03 -11.40 4.35
C LYS A 133 -7.58 -11.90 5.68
N ASN A 134 -8.51 -11.15 6.29
CA ASN A 134 -9.04 -11.54 7.59
C ASN A 134 -9.91 -12.80 7.52
N HIS A 135 -10.54 -13.10 6.38
CA HIS A 135 -11.20 -14.38 6.16
C HIS A 135 -10.23 -15.57 6.18
N PHE A 136 -9.03 -15.44 5.61
CA PHE A 136 -7.98 -16.45 5.77
C PHE A 136 -7.56 -16.60 7.24
N ARG A 137 -7.37 -15.48 7.96
CA ARG A 137 -6.98 -15.46 9.39
C ARG A 137 -7.98 -16.17 10.32
N VAL A 138 -9.27 -16.20 9.96
CA VAL A 138 -10.30 -16.96 10.70
C VAL A 138 -10.56 -18.34 10.10
N SER A 139 -9.65 -18.83 9.26
CA SER A 139 -9.75 -20.12 8.55
C SER A 139 -11.05 -20.29 7.74
N ASN A 140 -11.59 -19.20 7.20
CA ASN A 140 -12.77 -19.21 6.33
C ASN A 140 -12.37 -19.03 4.86
N HIS A 141 -11.73 -20.05 4.30
CA HIS A 141 -11.23 -20.06 2.92
C HIS A 141 -12.33 -19.81 1.89
N TYR A 142 -13.52 -20.37 2.10
CA TYR A 142 -14.65 -20.18 1.19
C TYR A 142 -15.00 -18.69 1.04
N GLN A 143 -15.17 -17.99 2.16
CA GLN A 143 -15.53 -16.57 2.13
C GLN A 143 -14.36 -15.71 1.60
N ALA A 144 -13.11 -16.07 1.89
CA ALA A 144 -11.95 -15.38 1.30
C ALA A 144 -11.95 -15.46 -0.23
N LEU A 145 -12.20 -16.64 -0.79
CA LEU A 145 -12.26 -16.86 -2.24
C LEU A 145 -13.49 -16.18 -2.88
N GLU A 146 -14.60 -16.08 -2.16
CA GLU A 146 -15.77 -15.33 -2.62
C GLU A 146 -15.50 -13.83 -2.69
N VAL A 147 -14.84 -13.26 -1.67
CA VAL A 147 -14.38 -11.86 -1.71
C VAL A 147 -13.42 -11.64 -2.86
N LYS A 148 -12.45 -12.55 -3.07
CA LYS A 148 -11.55 -12.51 -4.24
C LYS A 148 -12.34 -12.46 -5.55
N ARG A 149 -13.33 -13.33 -5.73
CA ARG A 149 -14.18 -13.37 -6.93
C ARG A 149 -14.87 -12.03 -7.17
N ILE A 150 -15.36 -11.37 -6.12
CA ILE A 150 -15.99 -10.04 -6.19
C ILE A 150 -14.96 -8.98 -6.61
N ILE A 151 -13.75 -9.01 -6.04
CA ILE A 151 -12.66 -8.11 -6.45
C ILE A 151 -12.35 -8.33 -7.94
N ASP A 152 -12.20 -9.58 -8.39
CA ASP A 152 -11.88 -9.94 -9.77
C ASP A 152 -12.94 -9.39 -10.76
N GLN A 153 -14.22 -9.55 -10.42
CA GLN A 153 -15.35 -9.07 -11.23
C GLN A 153 -15.42 -7.54 -11.29
N SER A 154 -14.92 -6.84 -10.27
CA SER A 154 -14.86 -5.38 -10.30
C SER A 154 -13.84 -4.83 -11.30
N ARG A 155 -12.96 -5.68 -11.86
CA ARG A 155 -11.88 -5.30 -12.79
C ARG A 155 -11.04 -4.12 -12.23
N PRO A 156 -10.38 -4.29 -11.08
CA PRO A 156 -9.73 -3.18 -10.37
C PRO A 156 -8.66 -2.48 -11.20
N VAL A 157 -7.96 -3.21 -12.07
CA VAL A 157 -7.01 -2.70 -13.07
C VAL A 157 -7.59 -1.60 -13.98
N MET A 158 -8.90 -1.61 -14.21
CA MET A 158 -9.60 -0.61 -15.03
C MET A 158 -10.22 0.52 -14.18
N ARG A 159 -10.30 0.34 -12.86
CA ARG A 159 -11.03 1.25 -11.94
C ARG A 159 -10.10 2.07 -11.05
N TYR A 160 -8.93 1.55 -10.74
CA TYR A 160 -7.97 2.14 -9.82
C TYR A 160 -6.65 2.40 -10.52
N THR A 161 -5.97 3.45 -10.09
CA THR A 161 -4.61 3.75 -10.49
C THR A 161 -3.64 2.70 -9.94
N ILE A 162 -2.45 2.62 -10.55
CA ILE A 162 -1.36 1.76 -10.06
C ILE A 162 -1.00 2.10 -8.61
N GLU A 163 -1.00 3.38 -8.26
CA GLU A 163 -0.70 3.86 -6.92
C GLU A 163 -1.74 3.38 -5.90
N GLU A 164 -3.04 3.52 -6.20
CA GLU A 164 -4.12 3.04 -5.33
C GLU A 164 -4.06 1.53 -5.12
N ILE A 165 -3.78 0.75 -6.18
CA ILE A 165 -3.63 -0.71 -6.07
C ILE A 165 -2.43 -1.05 -5.19
N TYR A 166 -1.29 -0.39 -5.41
CA TYR A 166 -0.09 -0.63 -4.61
C TYR A 166 -0.29 -0.25 -3.14
N ILE A 167 -0.88 0.91 -2.84
CA ILE A 167 -1.17 1.32 -1.46
C ILE A 167 -2.05 0.28 -0.77
N ALA A 168 -3.11 -0.20 -1.43
CA ALA A 168 -3.96 -1.24 -0.87
C ALA A 168 -3.19 -2.56 -0.62
N LEU A 169 -2.33 -3.00 -1.56
CA LEU A 169 -1.49 -4.18 -1.35
C LEU A 169 -0.50 -4.00 -0.19
N LYS A 170 0.11 -2.83 -0.09
CA LYS A 170 1.06 -2.49 0.98
C LYS A 170 0.37 -2.48 2.35
N ASP A 171 -0.78 -1.82 2.46
CA ASP A 171 -1.52 -1.71 3.71
C ASP A 171 -2.02 -3.08 4.19
N THR A 172 -2.43 -3.94 3.26
CA THR A 172 -2.98 -5.25 3.59
C THR A 172 -1.93 -6.34 3.78
N SER A 173 -0.80 -6.32 3.10
CA SER A 173 0.19 -7.43 3.11
C SER A 173 1.18 -7.39 4.30
N ASN A 174 0.72 -6.95 5.47
CA ASN A 174 1.58 -6.80 6.64
C ASN A 174 1.73 -8.11 7.44
N LEU A 175 2.96 -8.64 7.49
CA LEU A 175 3.37 -9.82 8.24
C LEU A 175 3.55 -9.50 9.73
N ASN A 176 2.43 -9.26 10.41
CA ASN A 176 2.45 -8.85 11.83
C ASN A 176 2.69 -10.01 12.80
N TYR A 177 2.43 -11.25 12.38
CA TYR A 177 2.42 -12.40 13.27
C TYR A 177 2.97 -13.64 12.60
N ASP A 178 4.08 -14.16 13.13
CA ASP A 178 4.67 -15.41 12.67
C ASP A 178 3.71 -16.60 12.81
N HIS A 179 2.82 -16.57 13.82
CA HIS A 179 1.83 -17.63 14.02
C HIS A 179 0.67 -17.60 13.01
N LEU A 180 0.51 -16.52 12.24
CA LEU A 180 -0.47 -16.39 11.14
C LEU A 180 0.20 -16.40 9.76
N VAL A 181 1.47 -16.81 9.67
CA VAL A 181 2.24 -16.73 8.41
C VAL A 181 1.58 -17.53 7.28
N LEU A 182 0.92 -18.65 7.57
CA LEU A 182 0.29 -19.47 6.54
C LEU A 182 -0.91 -18.74 5.92
N GLU A 183 -1.75 -18.13 6.75
CA GLU A 183 -2.90 -17.35 6.34
C GLU A 183 -2.47 -16.12 5.54
N GLU A 184 -1.37 -15.47 5.93
CA GLU A 184 -0.77 -14.38 5.18
C GLU A 184 -0.25 -14.84 3.81
N LEU A 185 0.44 -15.98 3.74
CA LEU A 185 0.95 -16.51 2.46
C LEU A 185 -0.19 -16.93 1.54
N GLN A 186 -1.29 -17.49 2.08
CA GLN A 186 -2.50 -17.78 1.32
C GLN A 186 -3.12 -16.50 0.74
N PHE A 187 -3.27 -15.46 1.57
CA PHE A 187 -3.72 -14.14 1.12
C PHE A 187 -2.84 -13.58 0.00
N VAL A 188 -1.51 -13.55 0.20
CA VAL A 188 -0.55 -13.02 -0.79
C VAL A 188 -0.60 -13.82 -2.09
N SER A 189 -0.74 -15.14 -2.00
CA SER A 189 -0.90 -16.02 -3.16
C SER A 189 -2.14 -15.62 -3.97
N GLU A 190 -3.27 -15.39 -3.33
CA GLU A 190 -4.49 -14.95 -4.01
C GLU A 190 -4.42 -13.51 -4.55
N ALA A 191 -3.63 -12.65 -3.91
CA ALA A 191 -3.38 -11.26 -4.33
C ALA A 191 -2.26 -11.12 -5.39
N ALA A 192 -1.53 -12.19 -5.70
CA ALA A 192 -0.29 -12.15 -6.51
C ALA A 192 -0.46 -11.47 -7.87
N LYS A 193 -1.60 -11.66 -8.54
CA LYS A 193 -1.88 -10.99 -9.82
C LYS A 193 -1.89 -9.47 -9.75
N TYR A 194 -2.26 -8.89 -8.61
CA TYR A 194 -2.26 -7.44 -8.43
C TYR A 194 -0.86 -6.91 -8.19
N PHE A 195 0.00 -7.69 -7.50
CA PHE A 195 1.44 -7.41 -7.45
C PHE A 195 2.04 -7.40 -8.85
N VAL A 196 1.79 -8.44 -9.64
CA VAL A 196 2.27 -8.53 -11.03
C VAL A 196 1.84 -7.31 -11.84
N TYR A 197 0.55 -6.94 -11.78
CA TYR A 197 0.03 -5.77 -12.48
C TYR A 197 0.78 -4.47 -12.12
N VAL A 198 1.04 -4.23 -10.82
CA VAL A 198 1.81 -3.05 -10.38
C VAL A 198 3.26 -3.14 -10.87
N MET A 199 3.89 -4.30 -10.76
CA MET A 199 5.29 -4.54 -11.14
C MET A 199 5.54 -4.37 -12.63
N GLU A 200 4.57 -4.72 -13.48
CA GLU A 200 4.67 -4.61 -14.94
C GLU A 200 4.52 -3.16 -15.46
N SER A 201 4.03 -2.24 -14.62
CA SER A 201 3.79 -0.86 -15.01
C SER A 201 5.10 -0.10 -15.29
N LYS A 202 5.37 0.22 -16.57
CA LYS A 202 6.61 0.87 -17.04
C LYS A 202 6.94 2.23 -16.42
N LYS A 203 5.95 2.98 -15.97
CA LYS A 203 6.10 4.41 -15.62
C LYS A 203 5.88 4.73 -14.15
N SER A 204 5.58 3.72 -13.33
CA SER A 204 5.27 3.94 -11.92
C SER A 204 6.50 3.64 -11.05
N PRO A 205 6.91 4.51 -10.12
CA PRO A 205 7.93 4.16 -9.13
C PRO A 205 7.48 2.99 -8.22
N MET A 206 6.17 2.74 -8.11
CA MET A 206 5.58 1.69 -7.28
C MET A 206 5.90 0.27 -7.79
N ASN A 207 6.39 0.10 -9.02
CA ASN A 207 6.74 -1.21 -9.55
C ASN A 207 7.90 -1.88 -8.78
N GLU A 208 8.95 -1.12 -8.48
CA GLU A 208 10.11 -1.58 -7.72
C GLU A 208 9.71 -1.78 -6.26
N GLU A 209 8.90 -0.89 -5.69
CA GLU A 209 8.43 -1.04 -4.32
C GLU A 209 7.53 -2.28 -4.14
N ALA A 210 6.63 -2.57 -5.08
CA ALA A 210 5.83 -3.80 -5.09
C ALA A 210 6.71 -5.05 -5.21
N THR A 211 7.76 -4.98 -6.04
CA THR A 211 8.75 -6.06 -6.18
C THR A 211 9.46 -6.32 -4.86
N GLU A 212 9.95 -5.26 -4.20
CA GLU A 212 10.64 -5.36 -2.91
C GLU A 212 9.73 -5.84 -1.79
N LEU A 213 8.48 -5.38 -1.76
CA LEU A 213 7.48 -5.84 -0.78
C LEU A 213 7.24 -7.35 -0.91
N LEU A 214 7.02 -7.87 -2.13
CA LEU A 214 6.78 -9.29 -2.34
C LEU A 214 8.03 -10.14 -2.03
N ILE A 215 9.23 -9.64 -2.37
CA ILE A 215 10.50 -10.27 -1.98
C ILE A 215 10.66 -10.30 -0.46
N SER A 216 10.33 -9.21 0.24
CA SER A 216 10.39 -9.12 1.70
C SER A 216 9.49 -10.16 2.36
N ILE A 217 8.25 -10.29 1.88
CA ILE A 217 7.28 -11.28 2.35
C ILE A 217 7.83 -12.70 2.19
N CYS A 218 8.32 -13.04 1.00
CA CYS A 218 8.89 -14.36 0.71
C CYS A 218 10.14 -14.63 1.57
N ASN A 219 11.00 -13.62 1.77
CA ASN A 219 12.20 -13.77 2.60
C ASN A 219 11.87 -13.96 4.08
N HIS A 220 10.84 -13.29 4.61
CA HIS A 220 10.38 -13.50 5.98
C HIS A 220 9.93 -14.94 6.20
N ALA A 221 9.07 -15.45 5.32
CA ALA A 221 8.61 -16.84 5.37
C ALA A 221 9.76 -17.86 5.18
N LEU A 222 10.72 -17.58 4.29
CA LEU A 222 11.93 -18.39 4.16
C LEU A 222 12.79 -18.37 5.43
N SER A 223 12.81 -17.27 6.17
CA SER A 223 13.52 -17.21 7.45
C SER A 223 12.88 -18.14 8.47
N LEU A 224 11.54 -18.16 8.53
CA LEU A 224 10.75 -19.07 9.37
C LEU A 224 10.98 -20.54 8.98
N LEU A 225 11.03 -20.85 7.68
CA LEU A 225 11.36 -22.19 7.17
C LEU A 225 12.69 -22.74 7.73
N ASN A 226 13.66 -21.85 8.00
CA ASN A 226 14.97 -22.23 8.53
C ASN A 226 15.02 -22.28 10.07
N GLN A 227 13.95 -21.90 10.77
CA GLN A 227 13.92 -21.93 12.23
C GLN A 227 13.71 -23.35 12.76
N LYS A 228 14.78 -23.93 13.33
CA LYS A 228 14.75 -25.29 13.89
C LYS A 228 13.78 -25.47 15.07
N ALA A 229 13.37 -24.37 15.71
CA ALA A 229 12.39 -24.39 16.79
C ALA A 229 10.97 -24.71 16.29
N LEU A 230 10.67 -24.46 15.01
CA LEU A 230 9.37 -24.76 14.42
C LEU A 230 9.26 -26.25 14.07
N LYS A 231 8.09 -26.81 14.34
CA LYS A 231 7.73 -28.19 13.96
C LYS A 231 7.95 -28.41 12.47
N HIS A 232 8.42 -29.60 12.10
CA HIS A 232 8.73 -29.90 10.70
C HIS A 232 7.49 -29.80 9.81
N GLU A 233 6.34 -30.26 10.28
CA GLU A 233 5.06 -30.21 9.54
C GLU A 233 4.65 -28.77 9.22
N PHE A 234 4.82 -27.85 10.17
CA PHE A 234 4.53 -26.44 9.96
C PHE A 234 5.51 -25.81 8.96
N ARG A 235 6.79 -26.18 9.03
CA ARG A 235 7.79 -25.75 8.06
C ARG A 235 7.50 -26.25 6.63
N VAL A 236 7.01 -27.48 6.48
CA VAL A 236 6.55 -28.01 5.19
C VAL A 236 5.40 -27.16 4.64
N GLN A 237 4.41 -26.81 5.46
CA GLN A 237 3.28 -25.96 5.03
C GLN A 237 3.76 -24.57 4.56
N ILE A 238 4.75 -23.98 5.25
CA ILE A 238 5.37 -22.71 4.81
C ILE A 238 6.05 -22.87 3.45
N ALA A 239 6.82 -23.95 3.26
CA ALA A 239 7.50 -24.23 1.99
C ALA A 239 6.51 -24.40 0.82
N GLU A 240 5.43 -25.15 1.04
CA GLU A 240 4.38 -25.35 0.04
C GLU A 240 3.66 -24.04 -0.31
N ALA A 241 3.29 -23.24 0.70
CA ALA A 241 2.65 -21.94 0.49
C ALA A 241 3.58 -20.95 -0.25
N LEU A 242 4.88 -20.95 0.05
CA LEU A 242 5.86 -20.16 -0.69
C LEU A 242 5.96 -20.59 -2.15
N LEU A 243 6.01 -21.90 -2.43
CA LEU A 243 6.03 -22.39 -3.80
C LEU A 243 4.77 -21.97 -4.56
N ASP A 244 3.61 -21.97 -3.92
CA ASP A 244 2.35 -21.52 -4.53
C ASP A 244 2.43 -20.05 -4.97
N ILE A 245 2.90 -19.14 -4.10
CA ILE A 245 3.10 -17.72 -4.44
C ILE A 245 4.05 -17.59 -5.64
N LEU A 246 5.20 -18.25 -5.59
CA LEU A 246 6.21 -18.16 -6.65
C LEU A 246 5.72 -18.72 -7.99
N ARG A 247 4.86 -19.75 -7.96
CA ARG A 247 4.26 -20.34 -9.17
C ARG A 247 3.14 -19.45 -9.73
N LYS A 248 2.27 -18.91 -8.87
CA LYS A 248 1.20 -17.99 -9.30
C LYS A 248 1.77 -16.71 -9.90
N PHE A 249 2.90 -16.22 -9.40
CA PHE A 249 3.60 -15.11 -10.03
C PHE A 249 3.93 -15.42 -11.51
N GLU A 250 4.58 -16.55 -11.78
CA GLU A 250 4.91 -16.94 -13.16
C GLU A 250 3.66 -17.17 -14.02
N GLN A 251 2.57 -17.68 -13.42
CA GLN A 251 1.30 -17.84 -14.12
C GLN A 251 0.67 -16.49 -14.54
N TYR A 252 0.80 -15.46 -13.70
CA TYR A 252 0.16 -14.16 -13.95
C TYR A 252 1.01 -13.18 -14.75
N LYS A 253 2.32 -13.40 -14.82
CA LYS A 253 3.23 -12.62 -15.65
C LYS A 253 2.74 -12.62 -17.10
N LEU A 254 2.57 -11.43 -17.66
CA LEU A 254 2.19 -11.25 -19.05
C LEU A 254 3.45 -11.30 -19.93
N ASP A 255 3.36 -11.98 -21.08
CA ASP A 255 4.46 -12.09 -22.05
C ASP A 255 4.57 -10.87 -22.99
N ASP A 256 4.09 -9.69 -22.58
CA ASP A 256 4.08 -8.50 -23.43
C ASP A 256 5.43 -7.76 -23.41
N LEU A 257 6.00 -7.53 -24.60
CA LEU A 257 7.20 -6.71 -24.83
C LEU A 257 7.02 -5.25 -24.33
N ASN A 258 5.78 -4.83 -24.07
CA ASN A 258 5.45 -3.52 -23.55
C ASN A 258 5.47 -3.37 -22.02
N LEU A 259 5.99 -4.34 -21.27
CA LEU A 259 6.02 -4.32 -19.80
C LEU A 259 7.36 -3.85 -19.22
N ASN A 260 7.39 -3.51 -17.92
CA ASN A 260 8.64 -3.22 -17.21
C ASN A 260 9.49 -4.50 -17.07
N GLN A 261 10.34 -4.75 -18.05
CA GLN A 261 11.21 -5.92 -18.07
C GLN A 261 12.19 -5.97 -16.88
N LYS A 262 12.57 -4.84 -16.29
CA LYS A 262 13.56 -4.80 -15.21
C LYS A 262 13.02 -5.42 -13.92
N THR A 263 11.87 -4.95 -13.44
CA THR A 263 11.23 -5.46 -12.21
C THR A 263 10.77 -6.90 -12.39
N MET A 264 10.22 -7.22 -13.56
CA MET A 264 9.80 -8.59 -13.87
C MET A 264 10.98 -9.58 -13.96
N ALA A 265 12.09 -9.20 -14.61
CA ALA A 265 13.28 -10.03 -14.64
C ALA A 265 13.90 -10.21 -13.24
N LYS A 266 13.90 -9.14 -12.43
CA LYS A 266 14.38 -9.19 -11.04
C LYS A 266 13.59 -10.21 -10.21
N PHE A 267 12.25 -10.15 -10.25
CA PHE A 267 11.44 -11.10 -9.50
C PHE A 267 11.47 -12.50 -10.08
N SER A 268 11.48 -12.67 -11.41
CA SER A 268 11.60 -14.01 -12.04
C SER A 268 12.89 -14.70 -11.60
N SER A 269 14.03 -13.98 -11.64
CA SER A 269 15.32 -14.51 -11.17
C SER A 269 15.30 -14.85 -9.68
N TYR A 270 14.64 -14.04 -8.85
CA TYR A 270 14.42 -14.35 -7.45
C TYR A 270 13.58 -15.64 -7.29
N ALA A 271 12.45 -15.73 -7.98
CA ALA A 271 11.50 -16.83 -7.91
C ALA A 271 12.14 -18.15 -8.32
N GLU A 272 12.82 -18.22 -9.46
CA GLU A 272 13.53 -19.42 -9.92
C GLU A 272 14.55 -19.91 -8.87
N LYS A 273 15.37 -19.00 -8.35
CA LYS A 273 16.38 -19.32 -7.33
C LYS A 273 15.73 -19.87 -6.05
N LYS A 274 14.64 -19.25 -5.58
CA LYS A 274 13.96 -19.66 -4.35
C LYS A 274 13.15 -20.94 -4.53
N GLN A 275 12.48 -21.13 -5.66
CA GLN A 275 11.78 -22.37 -5.98
C GLN A 275 12.72 -23.56 -5.93
N LYS A 276 13.92 -23.44 -6.51
CA LYS A 276 14.94 -24.48 -6.44
C LYS A 276 15.33 -24.79 -4.99
N ILE A 277 15.66 -23.78 -4.20
CA ILE A 277 16.04 -23.95 -2.78
C ILE A 277 14.94 -24.65 -1.98
N ILE A 278 13.68 -24.24 -2.15
CA ILE A 278 12.54 -24.80 -1.42
C ILE A 278 12.26 -26.24 -1.87
N THR A 279 12.35 -26.52 -3.17
CA THR A 279 12.15 -27.86 -3.72
C THR A 279 13.23 -28.83 -3.24
N ASP A 280 14.49 -28.41 -3.28
CA ASP A 280 15.62 -29.20 -2.75
C ASP A 280 15.45 -29.47 -1.25
N TRP A 281 14.91 -28.52 -0.48
CA TRP A 281 14.62 -28.67 0.95
C TRP A 281 13.48 -29.65 1.22
N LEU A 282 12.41 -29.63 0.40
CA LEU A 282 11.26 -30.54 0.55
C LEU A 282 11.59 -32.01 0.24
N HIS A 283 12.69 -32.27 -0.48
CA HIS A 283 13.14 -33.62 -0.83
C HIS A 283 14.21 -34.20 0.09
N GLN A 284 14.63 -33.46 1.13
CA GLN A 284 15.56 -33.92 2.17
C GLN A 284 14.82 -34.53 3.35
#